data_AF-A0A5N7C4U4-F1
#
_entry.id   AF-A0A5N7C4U4-F1
#
_cell.length_a   1.000
_cell.length_b   1.000
_cell.length_c   1.000
_cell.angle_alpha   90.00
_cell.angle_beta   90.00
_cell.angle_gamma   90.00
#
_symmetry.space_group_name_H-M   'P 1'
#
loop_
_entity.id
_entity.type
_entity.pdbx_description
1 polymer ?
#
loop_
_entity_poly.entity_id
_entity_poly.type
_entity_poly.pdbx_seq_one_letter_code
_entity_poly.pdbx_strand_id
1 'polypeptide(L)' 'MVFKGRSGDTSWFSIFREEWNTTLKQAMEKGLYEGNSQADGSQERSLQVLRTECMASGEYGSR' A
#
# COMPACT_ATOMS: atom_id res chain seq x y z
N MET A 1 13.77 -15.70 -1.05
CA MET A 1 14.36 -15.38 0.27
C MET A 1 15.49 -16.36 0.52
N VAL A 2 16.76 -15.93 0.46
CA VAL A 2 17.91 -16.84 0.61
C VAL A 2 18.16 -17.11 2.09
N PHE A 3 17.78 -18.30 2.57
CA PHE A 3 18.16 -18.79 3.90
C PHE A 3 19.49 -19.56 3.79
N LYS A 4 20.47 -19.20 4.62
CA LYS A 4 21.81 -19.80 4.57
C LYS A 4 21.73 -21.31 4.86
N GLY A 5 22.08 -22.14 3.87
CA GLY A 5 22.07 -23.61 3.98
C GLY A 5 20.86 -24.33 3.36
N ARG A 6 19.89 -23.62 2.77
CA ARG A 6 18.78 -24.21 1.99
C ARG A 6 18.51 -23.38 0.73
N SER A 7 18.14 -24.01 -0.39
CA SER A 7 17.61 -23.26 -1.53
C SER A 7 16.32 -22.59 -1.08
N GLY A 8 16.28 -21.26 -1.12
CA GLY A 8 15.11 -20.50 -0.72
C GLY A 8 14.33 -20.05 -1.95
N ASP A 9 13.05 -20.38 -1.98
CA ASP A 9 12.15 -19.89 -3.02
C ASP A 9 12.15 -18.36 -3.01
N THR A 10 12.30 -17.77 -4.20
CA THR A 10 12.32 -16.32 -4.36
C THR A 10 11.03 -15.87 -5.01
N SER A 11 10.16 -15.28 -4.20
CA SER A 11 8.98 -14.56 -4.66
C SER A 11 9.38 -13.15 -5.06
N TRP A 12 9.00 -12.78 -6.28
CA TRP A 12 9.22 -11.45 -6.83
C TRP A 12 7.91 -10.67 -6.85
N PHE A 13 7.99 -9.39 -6.51
CA PHE A 13 6.88 -8.46 -6.56
C PHE A 13 7.35 -7.16 -7.21
N SER A 14 6.44 -6.47 -7.88
CA SER A 14 6.68 -5.19 -8.54
C SER A 14 5.48 -4.28 -8.36
N ILE A 15 5.71 -2.97 -8.48
CA ILE A 15 4.67 -1.95 -8.57
C ILE A 15 4.88 -1.23 -9.90
N PHE A 16 3.84 -1.18 -10.74
CA PHE A 16 3.86 -0.46 -11.99
C PHE A 16 3.56 1.03 -11.78
N ARG A 17 3.94 1.85 -12.77
CA ARG A 17 3.71 3.30 -12.74
C ARG A 17 2.22 3.63 -12.65
N GLU A 18 1.39 2.87 -13.34
CA GLU A 18 -0.06 3.05 -13.38
C GLU A 18 -0.67 2.71 -12.02
N GLU A 19 -0.22 1.63 -11.36
CA GLU A 19 -0.66 1.26 -10.01
C GLU A 19 -0.27 2.33 -8.99
N TRP A 20 0.94 2.88 -9.12
CA TRP A 20 1.42 3.99 -8.32
C TRP A 20 0.52 5.22 -8.45
N ASN A 21 0.30 5.66 -9.70
CA ASN A 21 -0.41 6.90 -10.00
C ASN A 21 -1.91 6.82 -9.73
N THR A 22 -2.52 5.65 -9.92
CA THR A 22 -3.98 5.53 -9.85
C THR A 22 -4.48 5.45 -8.41
N THR A 23 -3.81 4.69 -7.54
CA THR A 23 -4.37 4.40 -6.20
C THR A 23 -3.32 4.34 -5.09
N LEU A 24 -2.13 3.80 -5.36
CA LEU A 24 -1.17 3.50 -4.28
C LEU A 24 -0.57 4.76 -3.66
N LYS A 25 -0.25 5.77 -4.47
CA LYS A 25 0.28 7.05 -3.96
C LYS A 25 -0.67 7.70 -2.95
N GLN A 26 -1.95 7.83 -3.30
CA GLN A 26 -2.96 8.45 -2.44
C GLN A 26 -3.14 7.67 -1.13
N ALA A 27 -3.13 6.33 -1.20
CA ALA A 27 -3.23 5.50 0.00
C ALA A 27 -2.02 5.68 0.93
N MET A 28 -0.80 5.80 0.38
CA MET A 28 0.40 6.09 1.15
C MET A 28 0.37 7.48 1.78
N GLU A 29 -0.06 8.51 1.04
CA GLU A 29 -0.20 9.88 1.57
C GLU A 29 -1.20 9.93 2.74
N LYS A 30 -2.36 9.26 2.61
CA LYS A 30 -3.34 9.13 3.70
C LYS A 30 -2.79 8.34 4.90
N GLY A 31 -1.98 7.31 4.64
CA GLY A 31 -1.41 6.47 5.70
C GLY A 31 -0.36 7.19 6.53
N LEU A 32 0.41 8.08 5.89
CA LEU A 32 1.46 8.90 6.51
C LEU A 32 0.95 10.24 7.01
N TYR A 33 -0.32 10.59 6.77
CA TYR A 33 -0.94 11.77 7.32
C TYR A 33 -0.90 11.71 8.85
N GLU A 34 -0.52 12.81 9.50
CA GLU A 34 -0.40 12.87 10.97
C GLU A 34 -1.71 12.50 11.66
N GLY A 35 -2.86 12.86 11.07
CA GLY A 35 -4.17 12.47 11.59
C GLY A 35 -4.51 10.99 11.45
N ASN A 36 -3.66 10.17 10.82
CA ASN A 36 -3.76 8.71 10.86
C ASN A 36 -2.87 8.08 11.95
N SER A 37 -2.15 8.89 12.75
CA SER A 37 -1.32 8.43 13.87
C SER A 37 -1.95 8.83 15.20
N GLN A 38 -2.08 7.87 16.11
CA GLN A 38 -2.59 8.10 17.46
C GLN A 38 -1.49 8.64 18.39
N ALA A 39 -1.87 9.06 19.60
CA ALA A 39 -0.94 9.62 20.58
C ALA A 39 0.16 8.64 21.03
N ASP A 40 -0.07 7.33 20.88
CA ASP A 40 0.90 6.27 21.17
C ASP A 40 1.77 5.89 19.95
N GLY A 41 1.58 6.55 18.81
CA GLY A 41 2.28 6.26 17.55
C GLY A 41 1.69 5.10 16.75
N SER A 42 0.58 4.51 17.19
CA SER A 42 -0.15 3.50 16.41
C SER A 42 -0.92 4.15 15.25
N GLN A 43 -1.24 3.36 14.22
CA GLN A 43 -2.05 3.82 13.10
C GLN A 43 -3.54 3.68 13.41
N GLU A 44 -4.33 4.72 13.15
CA GLU A 44 -5.80 4.67 13.25
C GLU A 44 -6.40 3.78 12.16
N ARG A 45 -5.93 3.94 10.91
CA ARG A 45 -6.29 3.07 9.78
C ARG A 45 -5.06 2.43 9.16
N SER A 46 -5.19 1.14 8.86
CA SER A 46 -4.13 0.39 8.20
C SER A 46 -4.00 0.79 6.73
N LEU A 47 -2.78 0.67 6.20
CA LEU A 47 -2.51 0.95 4.79
C LEU A 47 -3.35 0.05 3.86
N GLN A 48 -3.67 -1.17 4.27
CA GLN A 48 -4.53 -2.08 3.51
C GLN A 48 -5.95 -1.54 3.35
N VAL A 49 -6.53 -0.98 4.42
CA VAL A 49 -7.86 -0.35 4.37
C VAL A 49 -7.82 0.87 3.46
N LEU A 50 -6.82 1.73 3.62
CA LEU A 50 -6.66 2.94 2.81
C LEU A 50 -6.47 2.63 1.32
N ARG A 51 -5.76 1.55 0.98
CA ARG A 51 -5.63 1.08 -0.41
C ARG A 51 -6.97 0.63 -0.98
N THR A 52 -7.75 -0.14 -0.23
CA THR A 52 -9.10 -0.57 -0.65
C THR A 52 -10.03 0.62 -0.85
N GLU A 53 -10.03 1.58 0.08
CA GLU A 53 -10.81 2.82 -0.03
C GLU A 53 -10.41 3.64 -1.27
N CYS A 54 -9.10 3.81 -1.53
CA CYS A 54 -8.63 4.57 -2.69
C CYS A 54 -8.93 3.84 -4.02
N MET A 55 -8.97 2.51 -4.02
CA MET A 55 -9.46 1.74 -5.16
C MET A 55 -10.97 1.89 -5.37
N ALA A 56 -11.75 2.04 -4.29
CA ALA A 56 -13.21 2.24 -4.37
C ALA A 56 -13.60 3.69 -4.71
N SER A 57 -12.80 4.68 -4.30
CA SER A 57 -13.01 6.09 -4.60
C SER A 57 -12.43 6.53 -5.94
N GLY A 58 -11.51 5.74 -6.50
CA GLY A 58 -11.12 5.87 -7.89
C GLY A 58 -12.31 5.43 -8.73
N GLU A 59 -13.09 6.39 -9.24
CA GLU A 59 -13.93 6.14 -10.40
C GLU A 59 -13.11 5.29 -11.37
N TYR A 60 -13.62 4.10 -11.70
CA TYR A 60 -13.12 3.29 -12.79
C TYR A 60 -12.99 4.24 -13.97
N GLY A 61 -11.77 4.69 -14.25
CA GLY A 61 -11.46 5.51 -15.40
C GLY A 61 -11.94 4.73 -16.60
N SER A 62 -13.05 5.20 -17.16
CA SER A 62 -13.73 4.55 -18.27
C SER A 62 -12.71 4.29 -19.38
N ARG A 63 -12.50 3.01 -19.67
CA ARG A 63 -11.95 2.53 -20.93
C ARG A 63 -12.84 1.42 -21.43
#